data_AF-A0A846NFD1-F1
#
_entry.id   AF-A0A846NFD1-F1
#
_cell.length_a   1.000
_cell.length_b   1.000
_cell.length_c   1.000
_cell.angle_alpha   90.00
_cell.angle_beta   90.00
_cell.angle_gamma   90.00
#
_symmetry.space_group_name_H-M   'P 1'
#
loop_
_entity.id
_entity.type
_entity.pdbx_description
1 polymer ?
#
loop_
_entity_poly.entity_id
_entity_poly.type
_entity_poly.pdbx_seq_one_letter_code
_entity_poly.pdbx_strand_id
1 'polypeptide(L)' 'MSEMTKIASLTPASRQVNLIGKITEKAPERSVSSRYGDTENRICEATIGDETGTITLVL' A
#
# COMPACT_ATOMS: atom_id res chain seq x y z
N MET A 1 13.03 13.45 -13.99
CA MET A 1 12.69 12.61 -12.82
C MET A 1 11.29 12.99 -12.40
N SER A 2 10.40 12.02 -12.17
CA SER A 2 9.08 12.31 -11.60
C SER A 2 9.24 12.87 -10.18
N GLU A 3 8.39 13.83 -9.81
CA GLU A 3 8.37 14.39 -8.46
C GLU A 3 7.89 13.32 -7.48
N MET A 4 8.60 13.17 -6.36
CA MET A 4 8.25 12.20 -5.32
C MET A 4 7.25 12.82 -4.35
N THR A 5 6.07 12.21 -4.23
CA THR A 5 5.00 12.62 -3.33
C THR A 5 5.30 12.16 -1.90
N LYS A 6 5.00 13.00 -0.90
CA LYS A 6 5.10 12.66 0.53
C LYS A 6 3.84 11.95 1.01
N ILE A 7 3.99 11.01 1.94
CA ILE A 7 2.87 10.21 2.44
C ILE A 7 1.74 11.08 2.99
N ALA A 8 2.05 12.11 3.77
CA ALA A 8 1.04 12.99 4.36
C ALA A 8 0.23 13.82 3.34
N SER A 9 0.71 13.95 2.09
CA SER A 9 0.02 14.67 1.03
C SER A 9 -0.95 13.80 0.21
N LEU A 10 -0.97 12.48 0.46
CA LEU A 10 -1.88 11.58 -0.23
C LEU A 10 -3.32 11.84 0.18
N THR A 11 -4.20 11.77 -0.80
CA THR A 11 -5.66 11.84 -0.64
C THR A 11 -6.29 10.62 -1.31
N PRO A 12 -7.56 10.30 -1.00
CA PRO A 12 -8.28 9.24 -1.72
C PRO A 12 -8.39 9.47 -3.24
N ALA A 13 -8.22 10.70 -3.71
CA ALA A 13 -8.24 11.05 -5.13
C ALA A 13 -6.86 10.96 -5.81
N SER A 14 -5.78 10.79 -5.03
CA SER A 14 -4.41 10.69 -5.56
C SER A 14 -4.27 9.47 -6.46
N ARG A 15 -3.75 9.68 -7.68
CA ARG A 15 -3.53 8.63 -8.71
C ARG A 15 -2.17 8.86 -9.37
N GLN A 16 -1.57 7.80 -9.91
CA GLN A 16 -0.28 7.85 -10.61
C GLN A 16 0.84 8.53 -9.80
N VAL A 17 0.90 8.24 -8.50
CA VAL A 17 1.88 8.80 -7.58
C VAL A 17 3.12 7.92 -7.48
N ASN A 18 4.28 8.55 -7.27
CA ASN A 18 5.50 7.88 -6.85
C ASN A 18 5.88 8.42 -5.47
N LEU A 19 6.26 7.55 -4.54
CA LEU A 19 6.75 7.92 -3.21
C LEU A 19 7.93 7.02 -2.81
N ILE A 20 8.73 7.48 -1.86
CA ILE A 20 9.79 6.67 -1.24
C ILE A 20 9.49 6.64 0.26
N GLY A 21 9.54 5.44 0.83
CA GLY A 21 9.38 5.21 2.26
C GLY A 21 10.11 3.94 2.70
N LYS A 22 10.32 3.80 4.00
CA LYS A 22 10.85 2.60 4.63
C LYS A 22 9.71 1.68 5.04
N ILE A 23 9.82 0.38 4.74
CA ILE A 23 8.92 -0.64 5.28
C ILE A 23 9.19 -0.77 6.78
N THR A 24 8.17 -0.53 7.59
CA THR A 24 8.23 -0.69 9.05
C THR A 24 7.65 -2.03 9.48
N GLU A 25 6.61 -2.52 8.78
CA GLU A 25 5.96 -3.81 9.05
C GLU A 25 5.56 -4.48 7.74
N LYS A 26 5.64 -5.82 7.71
CA LYS A 26 5.16 -6.66 6.61
C LYS A 26 4.56 -7.94 7.18
N ALA A 27 3.27 -8.14 6.93
CA ALA A 27 2.57 -9.36 7.29
C ALA A 27 2.94 -10.52 6.35
N PRO A 28 2.75 -11.78 6.78
CA PRO A 28 2.81 -12.92 5.86
C PRO A 28 1.67 -12.84 4.83
N GLU A 29 1.88 -13.48 3.69
CA GLU A 29 0.84 -13.61 2.65
C GLU A 29 -0.31 -14.49 3.14
N ARG A 30 -1.54 -14.12 2.79
CA ARG A 30 -2.77 -14.88 3.13
C ARG A 30 -3.72 -14.97 1.94
N SER A 31 -4.47 -16.08 1.86
CA SER A 31 -5.52 -16.25 0.86
C SER A 31 -6.81 -15.55 1.29
N VAL A 32 -7.49 -14.92 0.35
CA VAL A 32 -8.83 -14.35 0.50
C VAL A 32 -9.72 -14.81 -0.65
N SER A 33 -10.94 -15.25 -0.32
CA SER A 33 -11.93 -15.62 -1.33
C SER A 33 -12.68 -14.39 -1.81
N SER A 34 -12.89 -14.30 -3.13
CA SER A 34 -13.79 -13.30 -3.70
C SER A 34 -15.23 -13.65 -3.36
N ARG A 35 -16.04 -12.63 -3.03
CA ARG A 35 -17.49 -12.82 -2.86
C ARG A 35 -18.21 -13.12 -4.18
N TYR A 36 -17.65 -12.67 -5.30
CA TYR A 36 -18.32 -12.66 -6.60
C TYR A 36 -17.81 -13.74 -7.56
N GLY A 37 -16.96 -14.67 -7.09
CA GLY A 37 -16.49 -15.81 -7.88
C GLY A 37 -15.59 -16.75 -7.09
N ASP A 38 -15.28 -17.92 -7.65
CA ASP A 38 -14.47 -18.98 -7.02
C ASP A 38 -12.96 -18.72 -7.05
N THR A 39 -12.53 -17.46 -7.15
CA THR A 39 -11.12 -17.11 -7.22
C THR A 39 -10.58 -16.82 -5.82
N GLU A 40 -9.59 -17.61 -5.39
CA GLU A 40 -8.73 -17.27 -4.27
C GLU A 40 -7.66 -16.28 -4.72
N ASN A 41 -7.57 -15.15 -4.02
CA ASN A 41 -6.51 -14.16 -4.21
C ASN A 41 -5.54 -14.25 -3.04
N ARG A 42 -4.25 -14.12 -3.30
CA ARG A 42 -3.23 -14.03 -2.25
C ARG A 42 -2.89 -12.57 -2.06
N ILE A 43 -3.00 -12.10 -0.82
CA ILE A 43 -2.71 -10.71 -0.46
C ILE A 43 -1.70 -10.62 0.68
N CYS A 44 -1.06 -9.47 0.78
CA CYS A 44 -0.13 -9.11 1.85
C CYS A 44 -0.44 -7.69 2.34
N GLU A 45 -0.32 -7.48 3.64
CA GLU A 45 -0.36 -6.14 4.24
C GLU A 45 1.05 -5.67 4.57
N ALA A 46 1.37 -4.43 4.24
CA ALA A 46 2.66 -3.81 4.57
C ALA A 46 2.48 -2.35 4.97
N THR A 47 3.14 -1.93 6.04
CA THR A 47 3.16 -0.53 6.47
C THR A 47 4.47 0.10 6.04
N ILE A 48 4.38 1.25 5.38
CA ILE A 48 5.52 2.06 4.95
C ILE A 48 5.45 3.44 5.59
N GLY A 49 6.61 4.03 5.87
CA GLY A 49 6.72 5.37 6.45
C GLY A 49 7.81 6.23 5.81
N ASP A 50 7.57 7.53 5.77
CA ASP A 50 8.54 8.58 5.49
C ASP A 50 8.58 9.56 6.68
N GLU A 51 9.30 10.68 6.57
CA GLU A 51 9.37 11.66 7.64
C GLU A 51 8.04 12.39 7.92
N THR A 52 7.05 12.25 7.04
CA THR A 52 5.75 12.94 7.12
C THR A 52 4.64 12.07 7.68
N GLY A 53 4.77 10.74 7.65
CA GLY A 53 3.80 9.83 8.23
C GLY A 53 3.94 8.40 7.74
N THR A 54 2.91 7.59 7.98
CA THR A 54 2.84 6.18 7.59
C THR A 54 1.56 5.86 6.84
N ILE A 55 1.61 4.88 5.94
CA ILE A 55 0.44 4.32 5.24
C ILE A 55 0.54 2.80 5.19
N THR A 56 -0.61 2.13 5.31
CA THR A 56 -0.72 0.68 5.13
C THR A 56 -1.17 0.37 3.70
N LEU A 57 -0.44 -0.52 3.05
CA LEU A 57 -0.72 -1.04 1.72
C LEU A 57 -1.30 -2.45 1.84
N VAL A 58 -2.30 -2.73 0.99
CA VAL A 58 -2.80 -4.08 0.72
C VAL A 58 -2.38 -4.41 -0.71
N LEU A 59 -1.57 -5.45 -0.86
CA LEU A 59 -0.94 -5.89 -2.12
C LEU A 59 -1.45 -7.27 -2.53
#